data_AF-A0A4Q0AVQ9-F1
#
_entry.id   AF-A0A4Q0AVQ9-F1
#
_cell.length_a   1.000
_cell.length_b   1.000
_cell.length_c   1.000
_cell.angle_alpha   90.00
_cell.angle_beta   90.00
_cell.angle_gamma   90.00
#
_symmetry.space_group_name_H-M   'P 1'
#
loop_
_entity.id
_entity.type
_entity.pdbx_description
1 polymer ?
#
loop_
_entity_poly.entity_id
_entity_poly.type
_entity_poly.pdbx_seq_one_letter_code
_entity_poly.pdbx_strand_id
1 'polypeptide(L)' 'RRYKNRWKIERVFAWIQQFRRCQTRFDYYDANFLGFVQLACTIILLRNYF' A
#
# COMPACT_ATOMS: atom_id res chain seq x y z
N ARG A 1 -18.53 16.53 -9.85
CA ARG A 1 -18.49 16.31 -8.37
C ARG A 1 -18.02 14.89 -7.94
N ARG A 2 -17.23 14.15 -8.75
CA ARG A 2 -16.81 12.75 -8.45
C ARG A 2 -15.39 12.62 -7.85
N TYR A 3 -14.65 13.73 -7.74
CA TYR A 3 -13.27 13.77 -7.23
C TYR A 3 -13.15 13.87 -5.70
N LYS A 4 -14.21 14.26 -4.98
CA LYS A 4 -14.13 14.51 -3.53
C LYS A 4 -13.89 13.27 -2.66
N ASN A 5 -14.06 12.05 -3.18
CA ASN A 5 -13.97 10.82 -2.39
C ASN A 5 -12.69 10.00 -2.64
N ARG A 6 -11.79 10.46 -3.52
CA ARG A 6 -10.53 9.75 -3.84
C ARG A 6 -9.47 9.86 -2.74
N TRP A 7 -9.57 10.87 -1.87
CA TRP A 7 -8.54 11.17 -0.86
C TRP A 7 -8.19 9.99 0.06
N LYS A 8 -9.18 9.15 0.43
CA LYS A 8 -8.93 7.98 1.27
C LYS A 8 -8.08 6.94 0.54
N ILE A 9 -8.38 6.72 -0.73
CA ILE A 9 -7.67 5.77 -1.59
C ILE A 9 -6.26 6.29 -1.87
N GLU A 10 -6.14 7.54 -2.31
CA GLU A 10 -4.84 8.18 -2.58
C GLU A 10 -3.93 8.20 -1.34
N ARG A 11 -4.49 8.41 -0.15
CA ARG A 11 -3.76 8.32 1.12
C ARG A 11 -3.21 6.92 1.39
N VAL A 12 -4.02 5.88 1.19
CA VAL A 12 -3.57 4.49 1.37
C VAL A 12 -2.48 4.15 0.36
N PHE A 13 -2.63 4.57 -0.90
CA PHE A 13 -1.58 4.40 -1.91
C PHE A 13 -0.30 5.16 -1.57
N ALA A 14 -0.39 6.37 -1.01
CA ALA A 14 0.78 7.12 -0.54
C ALA A 14 1.50 6.39 0.60
N TRP A 15 0.76 5.79 1.54
CA TRP A 15 1.35 4.97 2.62
C TRP A 15 2.03 3.71 2.07
N ILE A 16 1.42 3.04 1.10
CA ILE A 16 2.01 1.85 0.46
C ILE A 16 3.27 2.23 -0.34
N GLN A 17 3.26 3.35 -1.06
CA GLN A 17 4.43 3.84 -1.80
C GLN A 17 5.61 4.25 -0.91
N GLN A 18 5.39 4.55 0.37
CA GLN A 18 6.46 4.80 1.33
C GLN A 18 7.34 3.55 1.56
N PHE A 19 6.78 2.35 1.36
CA PHE A 19 7.55 1.12 1.40
C PHE A 19 8.28 0.94 0.06
N ARG A 20 9.58 1.27 0.02
CA ARG A 20 10.43 1.15 -1.19
C ARG A 20 10.34 -0.22 -1.88
N ARG A 21 10.09 -1.29 -1.11
CA ARG A 21 9.90 -2.67 -1.62
C ARG A 21 8.61 -2.84 -2.45
N CYS A 22 7.55 -2.08 -2.13
CA CYS A 22 6.29 -2.07 -2.87
C CYS A 22 6.27 -1.02 -3.99
N GLN A 23 7.15 -0.02 -3.94
CA GLN A 23 7.16 1.09 -4.89
C GLN A 23 7.69 0.66 -6.27
N THR A 24 8.75 -0.15 -6.31
CA THR A 24 9.33 -0.63 -7.57
C THR A 24 9.26 -2.14 -7.64
N ARG A 25 8.57 -2.65 -8.67
CA ARG A 25 8.53 -4.08 -9.00
C ARG A 25 9.90 -4.52 -9.54
N PHE A 26 10.82 -4.81 -8.64
CA PHE A 26 12.07 -5.51 -8.96
C PHE A 26 11.95 -7.02 -8.76
N ASP A 27 10.84 -7.51 -8.20
CA ASP A 27 10.65 -8.94 -7.96
C ASP A 27 10.24 -9.65 -9.26
N TYR A 28 10.87 -10.79 -9.52
CA TYR A 28 10.59 -11.64 -10.68
C TYR A 28 9.23 -12.33 -10.55
N TYR A 29 8.77 -12.58 -9.31
CA TYR A 29 7.51 -13.26 -9.01
C TYR A 29 6.46 -12.27 -8.50
N ASP A 30 5.28 -12.31 -9.10
CA ASP A 30 4.13 -11.50 -8.67
C ASP A 30 3.67 -11.86 -7.24
N ALA A 31 3.83 -13.13 -6.82
CA ALA A 31 3.47 -13.61 -5.50
C ALA A 31 4.26 -12.92 -4.37
N ASN A 32 5.57 -12.71 -4.56
CA ASN A 32 6.39 -11.99 -3.59
C ASN A 32 5.94 -10.53 -3.47
N PHE A 33 5.66 -9.87 -4.60
CA PHE A 33 5.15 -8.51 -4.61
C PHE A 33 3.81 -8.42 -3.87
N LEU A 34 2.89 -9.35 -4.13
CA LEU A 34 1.59 -9.42 -3.45
C LEU A 34 1.76 -9.59 -1.93
N GLY A 35 2.66 -10.48 -1.50
CA GLY A 35 2.95 -10.70 -0.08
C GLY A 35 3.45 -9.44 0.62
N PHE A 36 4.36 -8.68 0.00
CA PHE A 36 4.83 -7.40 0.54
C PHE A 36 3.71 -6.35 0.61
N VAL A 37 2.82 -6.30 -0.37
CA VAL A 37 1.65 -5.40 -0.34
C VAL A 37 0.70 -5.76 0.81
N GLN A 38 0.43 -7.05 1.01
CA GLN A 38 -0.40 -7.52 2.12
C GLN A 38 0.23 -7.23 3.49
N LEU A 39 1.54 -7.40 3.61
CA LEU A 39 2.30 -7.03 4.81
C LEU A 39 2.21 -5.53 5.10
N ALA A 40 2.39 -4.69 4.08
CA ALA A 40 2.26 -3.23 4.21
C ALA A 40 0.85 -2.82 4.67
N CYS A 41 -0.20 -3.42 4.10
CA CYS A 41 -1.58 -3.21 4.57
C CYS A 41 -1.77 -3.61 6.04
N THR A 42 -1.19 -4.73 6.46
CA THR A 42 -1.28 -5.21 7.86
C THR A 42 -0.62 -4.24 8.83
N ILE A 43 0.56 -3.71 8.48
CA ILE A 43 1.29 -2.70 9.28
C ILE A 43 0.49 -1.39 9.37
N ILE A 44 -0.11 -0.94 8.27
CA ILE A 44 -0.95 0.26 8.24
C ILE A 44 -2.17 0.08 9.15
N LEU A 45 -2.81 -1.09 9.11
CA LEU A 45 -3.95 -1.41 9.98
C LEU A 45 -3.54 -1.42 11.45
N LEU A 46 -2.46 -2.13 11.79
CA LEU A 46 -1.91 -2.15 13.15
C LEU A 46 -1.62 -0.74 13.67
N ARG A 47 -1.00 0.12 12.87
CA ARG A 47 -0.63 1.48 13.28
C ARG A 47 -1.80 2.46 13.43
N ASN A 48 -2.92 2.23 12.74
CA ASN A 48 -4.08 3.13 12.80
C ASN A 48 -5.17 2.64 13.76
N TYR A 49 -5.19 1.34 14.07
CA TYR A 49 -6.26 0.70 14.85
C TYR A 49 -5.84 0.33 16.28
N PHE A 50 -4.54 0.13 16.52
CA PHE A 50 -3.93 0.04 17.85
C PHE A 50 -3.14 1.31 18.14
#